data_AF-A0A7C3M2W4-F1
#
_entry.id   AF-A0A7C3M2W4-F1
#
_cell.length_a   1.000
_cell.length_b   1.000
_cell.length_c   1.000
_cell.angle_alpha   90.00
_cell.angle_beta   90.00
_cell.angle_gamma   90.00
#
_symmetry.space_group_name_H-M   'P 1'
#
loop_
_entity.id
_entity.type
_entity.pdbx_description
1 polymer ?
#
loop_
_entity_poly.entity_id
_entity_poly.type
_entity_poly.pdbx_seq_one_letter_code
_entity_poly.pdbx_strand_id
1 'polypeptide(L)'
;MRLDLFLHNLSHVLLPFLLCLLFSSLLKTYDPLLLFISIFTGALTPDLDHLTMLKEYRFKSFFHFLSYVMNSDRYRKSFLIFHNLIVIFILPFLFPLLWLNIYVGLFFISFHSHLILDLLFDFYAIGDFSSWKIRRRI
;
A
#
# COMPACT_ATOMS: atom_id res chain seq x y z
N MET A 1 -17.82 -8.64 -10.43
CA MET A 1 -16.81 -8.10 -9.49
C MET A 1 -17.55 -7.55 -8.29
N ARG A 2 -17.13 -7.91 -7.07
CA ARG A 2 -17.73 -7.37 -5.84
C ARG A 2 -17.44 -5.87 -5.74
N LEU A 3 -18.43 -5.06 -5.38
CA LEU A 3 -18.32 -3.58 -5.37
C LEU A 3 -17.25 -3.10 -4.38
N ASP A 4 -17.19 -3.70 -3.20
CA ASP A 4 -16.17 -3.47 -2.18
C ASP A 4 -14.75 -3.67 -2.71
N LEU A 5 -14.52 -4.77 -3.44
CA LEU A 5 -13.23 -5.09 -4.01
C LEU A 5 -12.85 -4.15 -5.18
N PHE A 6 -13.85 -3.72 -5.96
CA PHE A 6 -13.63 -2.70 -6.98
C PHE A 6 -13.23 -1.36 -6.36
N LEU A 7 -13.94 -0.92 -5.32
CA LEU A 7 -13.66 0.33 -4.61
C LEU A 7 -12.29 0.29 -3.93
N HIS A 8 -11.91 -0.87 -3.37
CA HIS A 8 -10.57 -1.11 -2.84
C HIS A 8 -9.49 -0.86 -3.92
N ASN A 9 -9.56 -1.60 -5.03
CA ASN A 9 -8.58 -1.47 -6.12
C ASN A 9 -8.57 -0.06 -6.72
N LEU A 10 -9.73 0.57 -6.87
CA LEU A 10 -9.84 1.95 -7.33
C LEU A 10 -9.17 2.91 -6.35
N SER A 11 -9.29 2.69 -5.04
CA SER A 11 -8.67 3.53 -4.03
C SER A 11 -7.14 3.48 -4.06
N HIS A 12 -6.53 2.32 -4.35
CA HIS A 12 -5.08 2.22 -4.57
C HIS A 12 -4.60 3.02 -5.78
N VAL A 13 -5.40 3.03 -6.84
CA VAL A 13 -5.08 3.83 -8.04
C VAL A 13 -5.23 5.32 -7.73
N LEU A 14 -6.29 5.73 -7.04
CA LEU A 14 -6.58 7.14 -6.78
C LEU A 14 -5.69 7.76 -5.70
N LEU A 15 -5.29 6.99 -4.68
CA LEU A 15 -4.50 7.48 -3.55
C LEU A 15 -3.27 8.29 -3.96
N PRO A 16 -2.34 7.79 -4.81
CA PRO A 16 -1.16 8.56 -5.19
C PRO A 16 -1.50 9.86 -5.94
N PHE A 17 -2.57 9.89 -6.76
CA PHE A 17 -3.00 11.14 -7.41
C PHE A 17 -3.53 12.16 -6.40
N LEU A 18 -4.33 11.70 -5.42
CA LEU A 18 -4.85 12.55 -4.36
C LEU A 18 -3.72 13.11 -3.49
N LEU A 19 -2.72 12.30 -3.16
CA LEU A 19 -1.54 12.75 -2.43
C LEU A 19 -0.73 13.77 -3.26
N CYS A 20 -0.52 13.52 -4.55
CA CYS A 20 0.13 14.50 -5.44
C CYS A 20 -0.62 15.84 -5.45
N LEU A 21 -1.95 15.81 -5.53
CA LEU A 21 -2.79 17.02 -5.50
C LEU A 21 -2.74 17.73 -4.14
N LEU A 22 -2.74 16.97 -3.04
CA LEU A 22 -2.59 17.52 -1.70
C LEU A 22 -1.24 18.22 -1.54
N PHE A 23 -0.14 17.53 -1.84
CA PHE A 23 1.20 18.08 -1.62
C PHE A 23 1.56 19.18 -2.63
N SER A 24 1.04 19.15 -3.86
CA SER A 24 1.20 20.25 -4.80
C SER A 24 0.57 21.56 -4.29
N SER A 25 -0.50 21.46 -3.49
CA SER A 25 -1.16 22.61 -2.86
C SER A 25 -0.47 23.10 -1.58
N LEU A 26 0.20 22.20 -0.84
CA LEU A 26 0.86 22.53 0.43
C LEU A 26 2.29 23.05 0.24
N LEU A 27 2.99 22.57 -0.79
CA LEU A 27 4.40 22.89 -1.01
C LEU A 27 4.55 24.14 -1.87
N LYS A 28 5.25 25.15 -1.33
CA LYS A 28 5.52 26.40 -2.04
C LYS A 28 6.49 26.23 -3.21
N THR A 29 7.45 25.32 -3.08
CA THR A 29 8.52 25.06 -4.06
C THR A 29 8.83 23.57 -4.06
N TYR A 30 8.76 22.94 -5.23
CA TYR A 30 9.11 21.53 -5.43
C TYR A 30 9.31 21.26 -6.93
N ASP A 31 9.98 20.16 -7.25
CA ASP A 31 10.02 19.63 -8.61
C ASP A 31 8.81 18.70 -8.82
N PRO A 32 7.92 18.98 -9.80
CA PRO A 32 6.72 18.18 -10.03
C PRO A 32 6.99 16.72 -10.41
N LEU A 33 8.08 16.45 -11.13
CA LEU A 33 8.45 15.10 -11.52
C LEU A 33 8.93 14.30 -10.30
N LEU A 34 9.78 14.90 -9.45
CA LEU A 34 10.23 14.25 -8.23
C LEU A 34 9.10 14.06 -7.22
N LEU A 35 8.16 15.00 -7.13
CA LEU A 35 6.94 14.85 -6.35
C LEU A 35 6.17 13.59 -6.80
N PHE A 36 5.90 13.50 -8.10
CA PHE A 36 5.19 12.37 -8.69
C PHE A 36 5.91 11.05 -8.43
N ILE A 37 7.20 10.97 -8.74
CA ILE A 37 8.01 9.75 -8.54
C ILE A 37 7.98 9.33 -7.07
N SER A 38 8.19 10.25 -6.13
CA SER A 38 8.27 9.92 -4.70
C SER A 38 6.96 9.36 -4.18
N ILE A 39 5.83 10.00 -4.54
CA ILE A 39 4.51 9.58 -4.08
C ILE A 39 4.11 8.27 -4.72
N PHE A 40 4.28 8.10 -6.03
CA PHE A 40 3.90 6.86 -6.72
C PHE A 40 4.76 5.68 -6.28
N THR A 41 6.08 5.85 -6.17
CA THR A 41 6.95 4.78 -5.69
C THR A 41 6.64 4.41 -4.24
N GLY A 42 6.38 5.39 -3.36
CA GLY A 42 5.94 5.14 -1.99
C GLY A 42 4.61 4.38 -1.93
N ALA A 43 3.63 4.80 -2.73
CA ALA A 43 2.31 4.17 -2.77
C ALA A 43 2.36 2.74 -3.33
N LEU A 44 3.27 2.45 -4.27
CA LEU A 44 3.37 1.11 -4.89
C LEU A 44 4.28 0.16 -4.12
N THR A 45 5.06 0.65 -3.15
CA THR A 45 6.01 -0.18 -2.39
C THR A 45 5.31 -1.31 -1.61
N PRO A 46 4.19 -1.09 -0.89
CA PRO A 46 3.45 -2.16 -0.24
C PRO A 46 3.06 -3.30 -1.18
N ASP A 47 2.62 -2.96 -2.40
CA ASP A 47 2.14 -3.93 -3.40
C ASP A 47 3.22 -4.91 -3.88
N LEU A 48 4.50 -4.62 -3.62
CA LEU A 48 5.59 -5.57 -3.89
C LEU A 48 5.39 -6.89 -3.15
N ASP A 49 4.62 -6.89 -2.07
CA ASP A 49 4.18 -8.10 -1.38
C ASP A 49 3.45 -9.09 -2.30
N HIS A 50 2.71 -8.60 -3.30
CA HIS A 50 2.05 -9.45 -4.28
C HIS A 50 3.04 -10.22 -5.17
N LEU A 51 4.29 -9.74 -5.34
CA LEU A 51 5.35 -10.50 -6.03
C LEU A 51 5.74 -11.74 -5.23
N THR A 52 5.72 -11.65 -3.90
CA THR A 52 5.95 -12.81 -3.03
C THR A 52 4.84 -13.85 -3.24
N MET A 53 3.59 -13.41 -3.38
CA MET A 53 2.49 -14.32 -3.72
C MET A 53 2.65 -14.95 -5.11
N LEU A 54 3.07 -14.19 -6.12
CA LEU A 54 3.32 -14.72 -7.46
C LEU A 54 4.38 -15.84 -7.42
N LYS A 55 5.34 -15.75 -6.51
CA LYS A 55 6.36 -16.79 -6.28
C LYS A 55 5.82 -17.99 -5.51
N GLU A 56 5.04 -17.78 -4.44
CA GLU A 56 4.52 -18.86 -3.59
C GLU A 56 3.37 -19.64 -4.25
N TYR A 57 2.44 -18.94 -4.89
CA TYR A 57 1.28 -19.52 -5.56
C TYR A 57 1.62 -19.73 -7.05
N ARG A 58 1.72 -20.98 -7.49
CA ARG A 58 2.04 -21.34 -8.88
C ARG A 58 0.88 -21.02 -9.82
N PHE A 59 0.73 -19.76 -10.23
CA PHE A 59 -0.27 -19.34 -11.20
C PHE A 59 0.09 -19.82 -12.62
N LYS A 60 -0.94 -20.20 -13.39
CA LYS A 60 -0.75 -20.67 -14.78
C LYS A 60 -0.32 -19.56 -15.75
N SER A 61 -0.64 -18.30 -15.44
CA SER A 61 -0.28 -17.11 -16.24
C SER A 61 -0.42 -15.83 -15.42
N PHE A 62 0.16 -14.72 -15.88
CA PHE A 62 -0.01 -13.41 -15.26
C PHE A 62 -1.48 -12.96 -15.20
N PHE A 63 -2.27 -13.24 -16.26
CA PHE A 63 -3.71 -12.95 -16.26
C PHE A 63 -4.47 -13.72 -15.19
N HIS A 64 -4.08 -14.98 -14.89
CA HIS A 64 -4.69 -15.73 -13.78
C HIS A 64 -4.31 -15.14 -12.42
N PHE A 65 -3.07 -14.68 -12.27
CA PHE A 65 -2.64 -13.96 -11.06
C PHE A 65 -3.44 -12.66 -10.88
N LEU A 66 -3.55 -11.84 -11.93
CA LEU A 66 -4.33 -10.60 -11.89
C LEU A 66 -5.79 -10.87 -11.54
N SER A 67 -6.40 -11.87 -12.19
CA SER A 67 -7.77 -12.29 -11.87
C SER A 67 -7.92 -12.81 -10.44
N TYR A 68 -6.90 -13.48 -9.89
CA TYR A 68 -6.91 -13.95 -8.51
C TYR A 68 -6.86 -12.78 -7.51
N VAL A 69 -5.94 -11.83 -7.69
CA VAL A 69 -5.85 -10.62 -6.85
C VAL A 69 -7.13 -9.79 -6.96
N MET A 70 -7.69 -9.67 -8.16
CA MET A 70 -8.92 -8.90 -8.42
C MET A 70 -10.21 -9.60 -8.00
N ASN A 71 -10.23 -10.85 -7.55
CA ASN A 71 -11.48 -11.54 -7.22
C ASN A 71 -11.44 -12.39 -5.94
N SER A 72 -10.28 -12.54 -5.29
CA SER A 72 -10.14 -13.42 -4.14
C SER A 72 -9.72 -12.66 -2.89
N ASP A 73 -10.55 -12.64 -1.86
CA ASP A 73 -10.15 -12.13 -0.54
C ASP A 73 -9.14 -13.03 0.19
N ARG A 74 -8.76 -14.19 -0.39
CA ARG A 74 -7.85 -15.15 0.26
C ARG A 74 -6.45 -14.58 0.43
N TYR A 75 -6.01 -13.67 -0.43
CA TYR A 75 -4.69 -13.05 -0.28
C TYR A 75 -4.59 -12.19 0.98
N ARG A 76 -5.71 -11.62 1.45
CA ARG A 76 -5.78 -10.81 2.67
C ARG A 76 -5.44 -11.61 3.94
N LYS A 77 -5.40 -12.95 3.87
CA LYS A 77 -5.07 -13.83 5.02
C LYS A 77 -3.62 -14.31 5.02
N SER A 78 -2.90 -14.19 3.90
CA SER A 78 -1.48 -14.52 3.81
C SER A 78 -0.67 -13.35 4.37
N PHE A 79 0.22 -13.64 5.32
CA PHE A 79 1.13 -12.64 5.88
C PHE A 79 2.04 -12.10 4.78
N LEU A 80 2.05 -10.78 4.62
CA LEU A 80 2.86 -10.07 3.65
C LEU A 80 3.90 -9.18 4.37
N ILE A 81 5.06 -8.93 3.77
CA ILE A 81 6.23 -8.34 4.44
C ILE A 81 5.91 -6.93 4.96
N PHE A 82 5.14 -6.15 4.21
CA PHE A 82 4.77 -4.78 4.56
C PHE A 82 3.41 -4.68 5.28
N HIS A 83 2.46 -5.57 4.98
CA HIS A 83 1.11 -5.54 5.55
C HIS A 83 1.05 -6.14 6.96
N ASN A 84 1.73 -5.49 7.90
CA ASN A 84 1.67 -5.83 9.31
C ASN A 84 1.68 -4.58 10.20
N LEU A 85 1.11 -4.71 11.40
CA LEU A 85 0.97 -3.58 12.32
C LEU A 85 2.31 -2.96 12.71
N ILE A 86 3.39 -3.74 12.80
CA ILE A 86 4.71 -3.22 13.19
C ILE A 86 5.22 -2.21 12.15
N VAL A 87 5.08 -2.53 10.86
CA VAL A 87 5.49 -1.62 9.77
C VAL A 87 4.68 -0.33 9.81
N ILE A 88 3.36 -0.42 10.03
CA ILE A 88 2.51 0.77 10.21
C ILE A 88 3.04 1.63 11.38
N PHE A 89 3.36 1.04 12.52
CA PHE A 89 3.85 1.81 13.67
C PHE A 89 5.25 2.40 13.46
N ILE A 90 6.13 1.75 12.70
CA ILE A 90 7.51 2.22 12.48
C ILE A 90 7.56 3.36 11.47
N LEU A 91 6.76 3.32 10.40
CA LEU A 91 6.83 4.30 9.30
C LEU A 91 6.72 5.78 9.75
N PRO A 92 5.84 6.16 10.68
CA PRO A 92 5.76 7.54 11.19
C PRO A 92 7.06 8.05 11.83
N PHE A 93 7.88 7.18 12.41
CA PHE A 93 9.19 7.57 12.96
C PHE A 93 10.18 8.01 11.86
N LEU A 94 9.90 7.69 10.60
CA LEU A 94 10.68 8.13 9.44
C LEU A 94 10.17 9.44 8.84
N PHE A 95 9.00 9.96 9.26
CA PHE A 95 8.46 11.22 8.73
C PHE A 95 9.34 12.45 9.00
N PRO A 96 10.13 12.54 10.09
CA PRO A 96 11.11 13.61 10.25
C PRO A 96 12.13 13.71 9.10
N LEU A 97 12.32 12.67 8.30
CA LEU A 97 13.16 12.72 7.09
C LEU A 97 12.67 13.74 6.06
N LEU A 98 11.40 14.19 6.12
CA LEU A 98 10.90 15.34 5.35
C LEU A 98 11.79 16.58 5.48
N TRP A 99 12.42 16.77 6.63
CA TRP A 99 13.25 17.93 6.95
C TRP A 99 14.64 17.85 6.31
N LEU A 100 15.11 16.62 6.04
CA LEU A 100 16.39 16.37 5.36
C LEU A 100 16.21 16.31 3.85
N ASN A 101 15.16 15.61 3.40
CA ASN A 101 14.82 15.48 2.01
C ASN A 101 13.30 15.27 1.89
N ILE A 102 12.63 16.28 1.34
CA ILE A 102 11.19 16.28 1.19
C ILE A 102 10.67 15.08 0.40
N TYR A 103 11.35 14.68 -0.67
CA TYR A 103 10.96 13.57 -1.53
C TYR A 103 11.01 12.23 -0.80
N VAL A 104 12.04 12.01 0.03
CA VAL A 104 12.15 10.82 0.88
C VAL A 104 11.02 10.79 1.92
N GLY A 105 10.73 11.92 2.55
CA GLY A 105 9.62 12.00 3.51
C GLY A 105 8.25 11.75 2.85
N LEU A 106 8.02 12.29 1.65
CA LEU A 106 6.79 12.06 0.88
C LEU A 106 6.65 10.60 0.45
N PHE A 107 7.75 9.94 0.09
CA PHE A 107 7.78 8.49 -0.14
C PHE A 107 7.25 7.72 1.08
N PHE A 108 7.76 8.00 2.28
CA PHE A 108 7.32 7.30 3.50
C PHE A 108 5.88 7.64 3.90
N ILE A 109 5.43 8.88 3.69
CA ILE A 109 4.03 9.24 3.92
C ILE A 109 3.10 8.49 2.96
N SER A 110 3.47 8.42 1.68
CA SER A 110 2.67 7.72 0.66
C SER A 110 2.60 6.21 0.94
N PHE A 111 3.74 5.60 1.30
CA PHE A 111 3.81 4.22 1.78
C PHE A 111 2.87 4.02 2.97
N HIS A 112 3.02 4.84 4.02
CA HIS A 112 2.19 4.71 5.21
C HIS A 112 0.69 4.88 4.90
N SER A 113 0.34 5.83 4.04
CA SER A 113 -1.04 6.09 3.63
C SER A 113 -1.67 4.89 2.92
N HIS A 114 -0.91 4.20 2.07
CA HIS A 114 -1.36 2.97 1.43
C HIS A 114 -1.63 1.88 2.46
N LEU A 115 -0.69 1.61 3.39
CA LEU A 115 -0.91 0.58 4.42
C LEU A 115 -2.09 0.89 5.33
N ILE A 116 -2.33 2.17 5.65
CA ILE A 116 -3.50 2.58 6.43
C ILE A 116 -4.79 2.31 5.63
N LEU A 117 -4.79 2.60 4.33
CA LEU A 117 -5.92 2.32 3.45
C LEU A 117 -6.25 0.83 3.44
N ASP A 118 -5.26 -0.04 3.21
CA ASP A 118 -5.45 -1.49 3.27
C ASP A 118 -5.95 -1.96 4.62
N LEU A 119 -5.36 -1.45 5.72
CA LEU A 119 -5.77 -1.83 7.08
C LEU A 119 -7.25 -1.52 7.31
N LEU A 120 -7.72 -0.35 6.87
CA LEU A 120 -9.11 0.05 6.99
C LEU A 120 -10.03 -0.82 6.14
N PHE A 121 -9.64 -1.14 4.91
CA PHE A 121 -10.42 -2.02 4.04
C PHE A 121 -10.46 -3.46 4.53
N ASP A 122 -9.34 -3.99 5.01
CA ASP A 122 -9.27 -5.33 5.61
C ASP A 122 -10.12 -5.41 6.88
N PHE A 123 -10.04 -4.39 7.73
CA PHE A 123 -10.88 -4.31 8.92
C PHE A 123 -12.38 -4.27 8.54
N TYR A 124 -12.75 -3.49 7.52
CA TYR A 124 -14.12 -3.44 7.02
C TYR A 124 -14.59 -4.79 6.43
N ALA A 125 -13.74 -5.46 5.66
CA ALA A 125 -14.10 -6.70 4.97
C ALA A 125 -14.09 -7.95 5.88
N ILE A 126 -13.15 -8.02 6.83
CA ILE A 126 -12.93 -9.19 7.68
C ILE A 126 -13.54 -9.00 9.08
N GLY A 127 -13.64 -7.76 9.56
CA GLY A 127 -14.15 -7.41 10.89
C GLY A 127 -13.13 -7.51 12.02
N ASP A 128 -11.86 -7.82 11.73
CA ASP A 128 -10.78 -7.84 12.71
C ASP A 128 -9.40 -7.47 12.11
N PHE A 129 -8.41 -7.28 12.98
CA PHE A 129 -7.00 -7.02 12.60
C PHE A 129 -6.13 -8.28 12.62
N SER A 130 -6.74 -9.47 12.63
CA SER A 130 -6.00 -10.71 12.89
C SER A 130 -5.08 -11.11 11.72
N SER A 131 -5.35 -10.63 10.51
CA SER A 131 -4.47 -10.80 9.33
C SER A 131 -3.20 -9.94 9.41
N TRP A 132 -3.26 -8.81 10.11
CA TRP A 132 -2.16 -7.84 10.26
C TRP A 132 -1.21 -8.12 11.41
N LYS A 133 -1.54 -9.11 12.26
CA LYS A 133 -0.66 -9.59 13.32
C LYS A 133 0.43 -10.46 12.69
N ILE A 134 1.68 -10.26 13.12
CA ILE A 134 2.78 -11.16 12.77
C ILE A 134 2.47 -12.53 13.39
N ARG A 135 1.99 -13.47 12.58
CA ARG A 135 1.86 -14.86 12.99
C ARG A 135 3.20 -15.53 12.73
N ARG A 136 3.87 -16.00 13.79
CA ARG A 136 4.95 -16.98 13.63
C ARG A 136 4.34 -18.17 12.87
N ARG A 137 4.82 -18.46 11.66
CA ARG A 137 4.73 -19.82 11.14
C ARG A 137 5.65 -20.64 12.04
N ILE A 138 5.06 -21.33 13.02
CA ILE A 138 5.69 -22.50 13.65
C ILE A 138 5.54 -23.63 12.63
#